data_AF-A0A942AV68-F1
#
_entry.id   AF-A0A942AV68-F1
#
_cell.length_a   1.000
_cell.length_b   1.000
_cell.length_c   1.000
_cell.angle_alpha   90.00
_cell.angle_beta   90.00
_cell.angle_gamma   90.00
#
_symmetry.space_group_name_H-M   'P 1'
#
loop_
_entity.id
_entity.type
_entity.pdbx_description
1 polymer ?
#
loop_
_entity_poly.entity_id
_entity_poly.type
_entity_poly.pdbx_seq_one_letter_code
_entity_poly.pdbx_strand_id
1 'polypeptide(L)' 'MSNDITITFDDIIKQYRTLDLSEDIFRSMMAEDKQLEADYKEWCDTLGIPERKGFAYYYEEYIEQQDSIWDSLDDHDE' A
#
# COMPACT_ATOMS: atom_id res chain seq x y z
N MET A 1 -12.71 -6.18 -14.94
CA MET A 1 -12.99 -6.22 -13.49
C MET A 1 -11.78 -6.87 -12.87
N SER A 2 -10.79 -6.05 -12.58
CA SER A 2 -9.50 -6.51 -12.08
C SER A 2 -9.54 -6.18 -10.59
N ASN A 3 -9.84 -7.19 -9.76
CA ASN A 3 -9.73 -7.05 -8.31
C ASN A 3 -8.25 -7.22 -7.97
N ASP A 4 -7.41 -6.31 -8.44
CA ASP A 4 -6.00 -6.31 -8.10
C ASP A 4 -5.88 -5.81 -6.68
N ILE A 5 -5.12 -6.51 -5.84
CA ILE A 5 -4.86 -6.11 -4.46
C ILE A 5 -4.30 -4.67 -4.35
N THR A 6 -3.73 -4.16 -5.44
CA THR A 6 -3.31 -2.78 -5.62
C THR A 6 -4.42 -1.74 -5.43
N ILE A 7 -5.69 -2.10 -5.67
CA ILE A 7 -6.85 -1.25 -5.36
C ILE A 7 -6.99 -1.08 -3.85
N THR A 8 -6.83 -2.18 -3.09
CA THR A 8 -6.85 -2.13 -1.63
C THR A 8 -5.69 -1.27 -1.11
N PHE A 9 -4.51 -1.39 -1.71
CA PHE A 9 -3.38 -0.53 -1.34
C PHE A 9 -3.69 0.94 -1.60
N ASP A 10 -4.20 1.29 -2.79
CA ASP A 10 -4.57 2.68 -3.13
C ASP A 10 -5.59 3.28 -2.15
N ASP A 11 -6.61 2.52 -1.76
CA ASP A 11 -7.62 2.98 -0.79
C ASP A 11 -6.99 3.25 0.59
N ILE A 12 -6.16 2.33 1.08
CA ILE A 12 -5.45 2.46 2.35
C ILE A 12 -4.47 3.64 2.32
N ILE A 13 -3.71 3.80 1.24
CA ILE A 13 -2.71 4.88 1.12
C ILE A 13 -3.42 6.24 1.08
N LYS A 14 -4.51 6.37 0.31
CA LYS A 14 -5.33 7.58 0.27
C LYS A 14 -5.93 7.95 1.62
N GLN A 15 -6.37 6.95 2.39
CA GLN A 15 -7.04 7.17 3.67
C GLN A 15 -6.07 7.52 4.79
N TYR A 16 -4.95 6.80 4.92
CA TYR A 16 -4.03 6.91 6.05
C TYR A 16 -2.80 7.77 5.77
N ARG A 17 -2.47 8.00 4.49
CA ARG A 17 -1.44 8.92 3.98
C ARG A 17 0.01 8.63 4.38
N THR A 18 0.23 7.84 5.42
CA THR A 18 1.55 7.51 5.97
C THR A 18 1.79 6.00 5.87
N LEU A 19 3.01 5.61 5.50
CA LEU A 19 3.37 4.20 5.32
C LEU A 19 3.11 3.35 6.58
N ASP A 20 3.51 3.84 7.75
CA ASP A 20 3.38 3.12 9.02
C ASP A 20 1.91 2.77 9.34
N LEU A 21 1.03 3.77 9.26
CA LEU A 21 -0.39 3.59 9.54
C LEU A 21 -1.07 2.74 8.46
N SER A 22 -0.71 2.95 7.19
CA SER A 22 -1.20 2.13 6.08
C SER A 22 -0.80 0.65 6.23
N GLU A 23 0.44 0.36 6.63
CA GLU A 23 0.90 -1.02 6.89
C GLU A 23 0.14 -1.68 8.04
N ASP A 24 -0.08 -0.97 9.15
CA ASP A 24 -0.79 -1.51 10.31
C ASP A 24 -2.23 -1.88 9.97
N ILE A 25 -2.91 -1.03 9.21
CA ILE A 25 -4.27 -1.28 8.74
C ILE A 25 -4.30 -2.42 7.75
N PHE A 26 -3.39 -2.42 6.78
CA PHE A 26 -3.32 -3.50 5.80
C PHE A 26 -3.08 -4.87 6.47
N ARG A 27 -2.22 -4.91 7.49
CA ARG A 27 -2.00 -6.10 8.32
C ARG A 27 -3.24 -6.53 9.08
N SER A 28 -3.99 -5.58 9.65
CA SER A 28 -5.26 -5.87 10.31
C SER A 28 -6.28 -6.46 9.32
N MET A 29 -6.38 -5.88 8.13
CA MET A 29 -7.26 -6.39 7.06
C MET A 29 -6.88 -7.81 6.62
N MET A 30 -5.58 -8.12 6.46
CA MET A 30 -5.14 -9.50 6.15
C MET A 30 -5.41 -10.49 7.29
N ALA A 31 -5.39 -10.03 8.54
CA ALA A 31 -5.71 -10.88 9.68
C ALA A 31 -7.21 -11.23 9.71
N GLU A 32 -8.07 -10.30 9.31
CA GLU A 32 -9.52 -10.46 9.22
C GLU A 32 -9.96 -11.18 7.94
N ASP A 33 -9.27 -10.92 6.82
CA ASP A 33 -9.57 -11.44 5.49
C ASP A 33 -8.43 -12.32 4.96
N LYS A 34 -8.65 -13.64 5.01
CA LYS A 34 -7.70 -14.64 4.53
C LYS A 34 -7.57 -14.72 3.02
N GLN A 35 -8.56 -14.22 2.28
CA GLN A 35 -8.45 -14.10 0.84
C GLN A 35 -7.46 -13.00 0.49
N LEU A 36 -7.55 -11.84 1.17
CA LEU A 36 -6.62 -10.73 0.99
C LEU A 36 -5.16 -11.12 1.30
N GLU A 37 -4.94 -11.91 2.36
CA GLU A 37 -3.62 -12.47 2.69
C GLU A 37 -3.07 -13.36 1.57
N ALA A 38 -3.92 -14.18 0.93
CA ALA A 38 -3.53 -15.05 -0.18
C ALA A 38 -3.21 -14.26 -1.45
N ASP A 39 -4.06 -13.29 -1.81
CA ASP A 39 -3.84 -12.39 -2.94
C ASP A 39 -2.54 -11.57 -2.76
N TYR A 40 -2.24 -11.12 -1.54
CA TYR A 40 -1.00 -10.39 -1.24
C TYR A 40 0.24 -11.23 -1.47
N LYS A 41 0.17 -12.48 -1.03
CA LYS A 41 1.27 -13.42 -1.17
C LYS A 41 1.53 -13.77 -2.63
N GLU A 42 0.48 -14.00 -3.42
CA GLU A 42 0.59 -14.24 -4.86
C GLU A 42 1.16 -13.02 -5.59
N TRP A 43 0.72 -11.82 -5.22
CA TRP A 43 1.25 -10.57 -5.78
C TRP A 43 2.74 -10.38 -5.46
N CYS A 44 3.15 -10.63 -4.20
CA CYS A 44 4.56 -10.58 -3.80
C CYS A 44 5.42 -11.62 -4.52
N ASP A 45 4.92 -12.85 -4.67
CA ASP A 45 5.61 -13.94 -5.39
C ASP A 45 5.78 -13.61 -6.88
N THR A 46 4.73 -13.07 -7.50
CA THR A 46 4.74 -12.64 -8.92
C THR A 46 5.79 -11.56 -9.19
N LEU A 47 5.97 -10.63 -8.26
CA LEU A 47 6.97 -9.57 -8.35
C LEU A 47 8.36 -9.99 -7.85
N GLY A 48 8.46 -11.13 -7.17
CA GLY A 48 9.70 -11.61 -6.54
C GLY A 48 10.16 -10.74 -5.37
N ILE A 49 9.24 -10.04 -4.72
CA ILE A 49 9.52 -9.16 -3.57
C ILE A 49 9.08 -9.82 -2.26
N PRO A 50 9.78 -9.56 -1.14
CA PRO A 50 9.39 -10.15 0.13
C PRO A 50 8.09 -9.52 0.65
N GLU A 51 7.19 -10.34 1.19
CA GLU A 51 5.91 -9.93 1.81
C GLU A 51 6.07 -8.86 2.90
N ARG A 52 7.25 -8.76 3.54
CA ARG A 52 7.54 -7.71 4.53
C ARG A 52 7.78 -6.32 3.91
N LYS A 53 8.17 -6.26 2.64
CA LYS A 53 8.45 -5.01 1.92
C LYS A 53 7.49 -4.79 0.75
N GLY A 54 6.61 -5.74 0.44
CA GLY A 54 5.71 -5.63 -0.70
C GLY A 54 4.84 -4.38 -0.64
N PHE A 55 4.20 -4.15 0.50
CA PHE A 55 3.39 -2.95 0.71
C PHE A 55 4.21 -1.66 0.66
N ALA A 56 5.37 -1.61 1.33
CA ALA A 56 6.26 -0.46 1.31
C ALA A 56 6.76 -0.13 -0.11
N TYR A 57 7.15 -1.16 -0.87
CA TYR A 57 7.56 -1.01 -2.27
C TYR A 57 6.45 -0.39 -3.12
N TYR A 58 5.21 -0.87 -2.97
CA TYR A 58 4.07 -0.29 -3.67
C TYR A 58 3.77 1.14 -3.21
N TYR A 59 3.88 1.42 -1.91
CA TYR A 59 3.69 2.76 -1.36
C TYR A 59 4.69 3.75 -1.96
N GLU A 60 5.97 3.39 -2.01
CA GLU A 60 7.02 4.22 -2.61
C GLU A 60 6.69 4.51 -4.08
N GLU A 61 6.42 3.47 -4.89
CA GLU A 61 6.05 3.66 -6.30
C GLU A 61 4.75 4.46 -6.49
N TYR A 62 3.82 4.38 -5.54
CA TYR A 62 2.57 5.11 -5.57
C TYR A 62 2.77 6.61 -5.28
N ILE A 63 3.56 6.93 -4.26
CA ILE A 63 3.90 8.31 -3.91
C ILE A 63 4.75 8.94 -5.01
N GLU A 64 5.74 8.23 -5.55
CA GLU A 64 6.55 8.71 -6.68
C GLU A 64 5.71 8.99 -7.94
N GLN A 65 4.65 8.21 -8.18
CA GLN A 65 3.69 8.49 -9.27
C GLN A 65 2.74 9.66 -8.96
N GLN A 66 2.39 9.87 -7.69
CA GLN A 66 1.51 10.96 -7.27
C GLN A 66 2.27 12.19 -6.75
N ASP A 67 3.58 12.28 -6.97
CA ASP A 67 4.49 13.29 -6.40
C ASP A 67 3.96 14.73 -6.53
N SER A 68 3.26 15.09 -7.62
CA SER A 68 2.62 16.41 -7.78
C SER A 68 1.41 16.71 -6.86
N ILE A 69 0.78 15.71 -6.22
CA ILE A 69 -0.40 15.84 -5.35
C ILE A 69 -0.01 15.82 -3.87
N TRP A 70 1.03 15.06 -3.51
CA TRP A 70 1.50 14.93 -2.12
C TRP A 70 2.55 15.96 -1.73
N ASP A 71 3.36 16.44 -2.68
CA ASP A 71 4.35 17.53 -2.47
C ASP A 71 3.67 18.82 -1.94
N SER A 72 2.41 19.08 -2.30
CA SER A 72 1.63 20.20 -1.73
C SER A 72 1.14 20.01 -0.29
N LEU A 73 1.38 18.86 0.34
CA LEU A 73 0.95 18.56 1.72
C LEU A 73 2.12 18.46 2.71
N ASP A 74 3.37 18.40 2.22
CA ASP A 74 4.61 18.48 3.02
C ASP A 74 5.14 19.92 3.13
N ASP A 75 4.45 20.92 2.54
CA ASP A 75 4.74 22.35 2.72
C ASP A 75 4.06 22.85 4.02
N HIS A 76 4.41 22.26 5.17
CA HIS A 76 4.06 22.83 6.49
C HIS A 76 4.93 22.27 7.63
N ASP A 77 6.23 22.49 7.56
CA ASP A 77 7.07 22.60 8.78
C ASP A 77 8.15 23.68 8.55
N GLU A 78 7.73 24.96 8.59
CA GLU A 78 8.58 26.12 8.95
C GLU A 78 8.09 26.72 10.28
#